data_AF-A0A382HFU1-F1
#
_entry.id   AF-A0A382HFU1-F1
#
_cell.length_a   1.000
_cell.length_b   1.000
_cell.length_c   1.000
_cell.angle_alpha   90.00
_cell.angle_beta   90.00
_cell.angle_gamma   90.00
#
_symmetry.space_group_name_H-M   'P 1'
#
loop_
_entity.id
_entity.type
_entity.pdbx_description
1 polymer ?
#
loop_
_entity_poly.entity_id
_entity_poly.type
_entity_poly.pdbx_seq_one_letter_code
_entity_poly.pdbx_strand_id
1 'polypeptide(L)'
;ALEVLAGGLELATLVFMDLEEDSDGEIELKEIKFRRMPRSIVDTGYGLERLVWASQGTPTIYEAVFPEAVSFLTKKANLEAKLEKSGTLISENAKLCGVLSVDYGSDLTKLRQMVLDRLNLQGYDLSLSEFTSTIEPLEKLFAIVDHSRALAFMFGDGIVPSNVKAGYLARMILRRTVLLSKDINVPEILPEMVKHHIDNFSSTYPELKRNESHILDMVNLEIERFTQTLERGRRAVKRELDSGGINQDKLLELYDSQGLPPSVVRKFSEEQGHSIEVPDGFLAMVADRHQGETKNKKKSERHIASEPTKLAFYEDMEKREFKAKVTYSDKSNISLDSTLFYPEGGGQLGDIGFLEWNGQKSKVIDVQKIGDVVLHQIKGAVPPLGTEIIGLVDDDRRSNLSRHHTATHLIGAASREILGSHVWQAGASKSVDRARLDITHHRRLTREVIESIESKVNSLILEDHAITT
;
A
#
# COMPACT_ATOMS: atom_id res chain seq x y z
N ALA A 1 -6.10 -23.80 -11.37
CA ALA A 1 -4.69 -23.49 -11.66
C ALA A 1 -3.90 -24.79 -11.73
N LEU A 2 -2.74 -24.80 -12.38
CA LEU A 2 -1.77 -25.89 -12.34
C LEU A 2 -0.52 -25.40 -11.60
N GLU A 3 -0.04 -26.18 -10.63
CA GLU A 3 1.21 -25.91 -9.92
C GLU A 3 2.31 -26.81 -10.51
N VAL A 4 3.43 -26.21 -10.92
CA VAL A 4 4.57 -26.90 -11.52
C VAL A 4 5.57 -27.22 -10.41
N LEU A 5 5.59 -28.48 -9.99
CA LEU A 5 6.47 -28.98 -8.94
C LEU A 5 7.68 -29.69 -9.53
N ALA A 6 8.88 -29.40 -9.04
CA ALA A 6 10.10 -30.16 -9.32
C ALA A 6 10.95 -30.30 -8.06
N GLY A 7 11.38 -31.52 -7.75
CA GLY A 7 12.20 -31.79 -6.56
C GLY A 7 11.52 -31.47 -5.23
N GLY A 8 10.18 -31.48 -5.18
CA GLY A 8 9.40 -31.08 -4.01
C GLY A 8 9.25 -29.56 -3.82
N LEU A 9 9.72 -28.76 -4.79
CA LEU A 9 9.58 -27.31 -4.81
C LEU A 9 8.60 -26.87 -5.90
N GLU A 10 7.68 -25.98 -5.56
CA GLU A 10 6.83 -25.30 -6.55
C GLU A 10 7.63 -24.22 -7.27
N LEU A 11 7.86 -24.41 -8.58
CA LEU A 11 8.65 -23.51 -9.43
C LEU A 11 7.79 -22.48 -10.18
N ALA A 12 6.56 -22.86 -10.52
CA ALA A 12 5.66 -22.00 -11.28
C ALA A 12 4.19 -22.33 -11.02
N THR A 13 3.33 -21.36 -11.27
CA THR A 13 1.87 -21.49 -11.20
C THR A 13 1.27 -21.02 -12.53
N LEU A 14 0.38 -21.83 -13.12
CA LEU A 14 -0.34 -21.52 -14.35
C LEU A 14 -1.83 -21.39 -14.02
N VAL A 15 -2.32 -20.16 -13.98
CA VAL A 15 -3.72 -19.83 -13.69
C VAL A 15 -4.44 -19.49 -14.99
N PHE A 16 -5.54 -20.18 -15.25
CA PHE A 16 -6.42 -19.88 -16.37
C PHE A 16 -7.60 -19.09 -15.82
N MET A 17 -7.47 -17.77 -15.77
CA MET A 17 -8.48 -16.88 -15.21
C MET A 17 -9.65 -16.76 -16.19
N ASP A 18 -10.80 -17.29 -15.81
CA ASP A 18 -12.05 -17.21 -16.56
C ASP A 18 -13.24 -16.74 -15.70
N LEU A 19 -12.94 -16.27 -14.48
CA LEU A 19 -13.90 -15.79 -13.49
C LEU A 19 -13.53 -14.39 -12.98
N GLU A 20 -14.54 -13.57 -12.73
CA GLU A 20 -14.41 -12.27 -12.04
C GLU A 20 -15.38 -12.18 -10.86
N GLU A 21 -14.97 -11.47 -9.79
CA GLU A 21 -15.78 -11.29 -8.57
C GLU A 21 -17.06 -10.50 -8.90
N ASP A 22 -18.21 -11.10 -8.63
CA ASP A 22 -19.54 -10.54 -8.89
C ASP A 22 -20.51 -10.99 -7.80
N SER A 23 -21.17 -10.04 -7.14
CA SER A 23 -22.14 -10.31 -6.06
C SER A 23 -23.35 -11.12 -6.53
N ASP A 24 -23.70 -11.02 -7.82
CA ASP A 24 -24.79 -11.76 -8.46
C ASP A 24 -24.26 -12.98 -9.23
N GLY A 25 -22.97 -13.30 -9.06
CA GLY A 25 -22.33 -14.45 -9.65
C GLY A 25 -22.94 -15.79 -9.21
N GLU A 26 -22.99 -16.73 -10.15
CA GLU A 26 -23.53 -18.08 -9.93
C GLU A 26 -22.49 -19.05 -9.31
N ILE A 27 -21.21 -18.69 -9.35
CA ILE A 27 -20.10 -19.55 -8.93
C ILE A 27 -19.58 -19.06 -7.59
N GLU A 28 -19.58 -19.90 -6.56
CA GLU A 28 -19.06 -19.56 -5.23
C GLU A 28 -17.74 -20.28 -4.96
N LEU A 29 -16.70 -19.52 -4.61
CA LEU A 29 -15.39 -20.04 -4.23
C LEU A 29 -14.89 -19.29 -2.99
N LYS A 30 -14.58 -20.03 -1.91
CA LYS A 30 -14.11 -19.45 -0.64
C LYS A 30 -15.02 -18.32 -0.12
N GLU A 31 -16.34 -18.54 -0.15
CA GLU A 31 -17.38 -17.58 0.28
C GLU A 31 -17.44 -16.27 -0.55
N ILE A 32 -16.76 -16.23 -1.69
CA ILE A 32 -16.81 -15.12 -2.65
C ILE A 32 -17.56 -15.60 -3.89
N LYS A 33 -18.47 -14.77 -4.40
CA LYS A 33 -19.22 -15.06 -5.63
C LYS A 33 -18.51 -14.51 -6.85
N PHE A 34 -18.60 -15.28 -7.93
CA PHE A 34 -17.94 -15.05 -9.20
C PHE A 34 -18.89 -15.30 -10.36
N ARG A 35 -18.67 -14.61 -11.47
CA ARG A 35 -19.27 -14.91 -12.77
C ARG A 35 -18.21 -15.23 -13.81
N ARG A 36 -18.62 -15.91 -14.87
CA ARG A 36 -17.76 -16.19 -16.02
C ARG A 36 -17.43 -14.90 -16.76
N MET A 37 -16.15 -14.71 -17.06
CA MET A 37 -15.67 -13.60 -17.88
C MET A 37 -15.94 -13.87 -19.37
N PRO A 38 -16.21 -12.82 -20.17
CA PRO A 38 -16.33 -12.97 -21.62
C PRO A 38 -14.99 -13.26 -22.32
N ARG A 39 -13.87 -13.00 -21.63
CA ARG A 39 -12.51 -13.27 -22.12
C ARG A 39 -11.71 -13.97 -21.03
N SER A 40 -11.10 -15.10 -21.37
CA SER A 40 -10.17 -15.80 -20.49
C SER A 40 -8.76 -15.24 -20.60
N ILE A 41 -8.03 -15.25 -19.49
CA ILE A 41 -6.66 -14.76 -19.38
C ILE A 41 -5.78 -15.93 -18.91
N VAL A 42 -4.61 -16.09 -19.52
CA VAL A 42 -3.58 -17.00 -19.01
C VAL A 42 -2.63 -16.17 -18.16
N ASP A 43 -2.66 -16.41 -16.86
CA ASP A 43 -1.80 -15.77 -15.87
C ASP A 43 -0.75 -16.77 -15.38
N THR A 44 0.52 -16.46 -15.59
CA THR A 44 1.63 -17.36 -15.27
C THR A 44 2.58 -16.69 -14.29
N GLY A 45 2.88 -17.35 -13.18
CA GLY A 45 3.91 -16.93 -12.24
C GLY A 45 5.09 -17.91 -12.24
N TYR A 46 6.30 -17.42 -12.46
CA TYR A 46 7.53 -18.20 -12.34
C TYR A 46 8.39 -17.57 -11.24
N GLY A 47 8.64 -18.33 -10.17
CA GLY A 47 9.44 -17.83 -9.05
C GLY A 47 10.91 -17.78 -9.42
N LEU A 48 11.41 -16.62 -9.88
CA LEU A 48 12.80 -16.46 -10.30
C LEU A 48 13.78 -16.91 -9.21
N GLU A 49 13.56 -16.49 -7.97
CA GLU A 49 14.38 -16.86 -6.82
C GLU A 49 14.38 -18.38 -6.57
N ARG A 50 13.23 -19.05 -6.75
CA ARG A 50 13.12 -20.51 -6.61
C ARG A 50 13.82 -21.23 -7.75
N LEU A 51 13.76 -20.71 -8.98
CA LEU A 51 14.48 -21.25 -10.13
C LEU A 51 16.00 -21.14 -9.95
N VAL A 52 16.48 -19.99 -9.46
CA VAL A 52 17.90 -19.80 -9.12
C VAL A 52 18.29 -20.79 -8.02
N TRP A 53 17.51 -20.92 -6.96
CA TRP A 53 17.79 -21.88 -5.89
C TRP A 53 17.85 -23.33 -6.39
N ALA A 54 16.88 -23.75 -7.19
CA ALA A 54 16.87 -25.08 -7.81
C ALA A 54 18.09 -25.33 -8.69
N SER A 55 18.63 -24.29 -9.34
CA SER A 55 19.84 -24.40 -10.17
C SER A 55 21.15 -24.51 -9.37
N GLN A 56 21.18 -23.92 -8.17
CA GLN A 56 22.40 -23.86 -7.34
C GLN A 56 22.46 -24.95 -6.27
N GLY A 57 21.31 -25.44 -5.78
CA GLY A 57 21.24 -26.50 -4.77
C GLY A 57 21.80 -26.12 -3.40
N THR A 58 21.83 -24.83 -3.06
CA THR A 58 22.24 -24.34 -1.73
C THR A 58 21.28 -24.80 -0.63
N PRO A 59 21.69 -24.80 0.66
CA PRO A 59 20.80 -25.18 1.77
C PRO A 59 19.53 -24.32 1.84
N THR A 60 19.63 -23.04 1.51
CA THR A 60 18.50 -22.11 1.48
C THR A 60 18.43 -21.28 0.20
N ILE A 61 17.24 -20.78 -0.12
CA ILE A 61 17.01 -19.81 -1.20
C ILE A 61 17.82 -18.52 -0.99
N TYR A 62 18.03 -18.10 0.27
CA TYR A 62 18.74 -16.87 0.60
C TYR A 62 20.22 -16.93 0.22
N GLU A 63 20.86 -18.08 0.42
CA GLU A 63 22.24 -18.32 0.00
C GLU A 63 22.39 -18.40 -1.53
N ALA A 64 21.34 -18.84 -2.25
CA ALA A 64 21.35 -18.85 -3.71
C ALA A 64 21.16 -17.44 -4.31
N VAL A 65 20.26 -16.65 -3.73
CA VAL A 65 19.82 -15.38 -4.35
C VAL A 65 20.61 -14.18 -3.81
N PHE A 66 21.00 -14.19 -2.53
CA PHE A 66 21.72 -13.08 -1.88
C PHE A 66 22.98 -13.53 -1.12
N PRO A 67 23.90 -14.30 -1.74
CA PRO A 67 25.06 -14.85 -1.03
C PRO A 67 25.92 -13.76 -0.37
N GLU A 68 26.09 -12.61 -1.02
CA GLU A 68 26.88 -11.49 -0.49
C GLU A 68 26.22 -10.85 0.73
N ALA A 69 24.89 -10.63 0.70
CA ALA A 69 24.15 -10.05 1.81
C ALA A 69 24.09 -10.99 3.02
N VAL A 70 23.93 -12.30 2.77
CA VAL A 70 24.04 -13.33 3.80
C VAL A 70 25.44 -13.32 4.41
N SER A 71 26.49 -13.35 3.59
CA SER A 71 27.89 -13.31 4.07
C SER A 71 28.17 -12.05 4.90
N PHE A 72 27.72 -10.90 4.43
CA PHE A 72 27.90 -9.61 5.11
C PHE A 72 27.26 -9.61 6.51
N LEU A 73 25.99 -10.02 6.62
CA LEU A 73 25.29 -10.04 7.91
C LEU A 73 25.85 -11.12 8.84
N THR A 74 26.18 -12.29 8.31
CA THR A 74 26.75 -13.40 9.09
C THR A 74 28.07 -13.01 9.74
N LYS A 75 28.93 -12.26 9.02
CA LYS A 75 30.17 -11.68 9.57
C LYS A 75 29.89 -10.69 10.68
N LYS A 76 28.98 -9.74 10.45
CA LYS A 76 28.62 -8.70 11.43
C LYS A 76 28.04 -9.30 12.71
N ALA A 77 27.27 -10.37 12.59
CA ALA A 77 26.64 -11.06 13.71
C ALA A 77 27.52 -12.14 14.37
N ASN A 78 28.74 -12.38 13.87
CA ASN A 78 29.63 -13.47 14.31
C ASN A 78 28.96 -14.87 14.23
N LEU A 79 28.20 -15.13 13.16
CA LEU A 79 27.46 -16.38 12.94
C LEU A 79 28.07 -17.30 11.87
N GLU A 80 29.26 -16.98 11.33
CA GLU A 80 29.87 -17.71 10.19
C GLU A 80 30.05 -19.19 10.49
N ALA A 81 30.75 -19.50 11.58
CA ALA A 81 30.98 -20.88 12.00
C ALA A 81 29.67 -21.62 12.34
N LYS A 82 28.62 -20.89 12.75
CA LYS A 82 27.31 -21.50 13.03
C LYS A 82 26.60 -21.85 11.72
N LEU A 83 26.61 -20.96 10.73
CA LEU A 83 26.03 -21.21 9.42
C LEU A 83 26.69 -22.40 8.73
N GLU A 84 28.03 -22.43 8.68
CA GLU A 84 28.80 -23.51 8.06
C GLU A 84 28.49 -24.88 8.68
N LYS A 85 28.40 -24.97 10.00
CA LYS A 85 28.13 -26.23 10.72
C LYS A 85 26.67 -26.66 10.65
N SER A 86 25.75 -25.75 10.35
CA SER A 86 24.31 -26.00 10.40
C SER A 86 23.70 -26.28 9.03
N GLY A 87 24.49 -26.29 7.94
CA GLY A 87 23.98 -26.45 6.58
C GLY A 87 23.04 -27.66 6.39
N THR A 88 23.40 -28.83 6.92
CA THR A 88 22.54 -30.02 6.83
C THR A 88 21.26 -29.88 7.66
N LEU A 89 21.36 -29.33 8.88
CA LEU A 89 20.20 -29.09 9.74
C LEU A 89 19.22 -28.09 9.10
N ILE A 90 19.73 -27.03 8.48
CA ILE A 90 18.93 -26.02 7.79
C ILE A 90 18.26 -26.62 6.55
N SER A 91 18.99 -27.42 5.76
CA SER A 91 18.43 -28.05 4.56
C SER A 91 17.29 -29.01 4.90
N GLU A 92 17.46 -29.84 5.94
CA GLU A 92 16.40 -30.74 6.39
C GLU A 92 15.21 -29.99 7.00
N ASN A 93 15.47 -28.92 7.76
CA ASN A 93 14.43 -28.02 8.26
C ASN A 93 13.64 -27.38 7.09
N ALA A 94 14.33 -26.87 6.07
CA ALA A 94 13.71 -26.24 4.91
C ALA A 94 12.82 -27.20 4.11
N LYS A 95 13.25 -28.45 3.90
CA LYS A 95 12.46 -29.49 3.22
C LYS A 95 11.15 -29.79 3.95
N LEU A 96 11.17 -29.72 5.29
CA LEU A 96 10.01 -29.97 6.14
C LEU A 96 9.08 -28.75 6.22
N CYS A 97 9.63 -27.55 6.41
CA CYS A 97 8.87 -26.30 6.41
C CYS A 97 8.17 -26.05 5.07
N GLY A 98 8.72 -26.50 3.93
CA GLY A 98 8.08 -26.37 2.63
C GLY A 98 6.74 -27.13 2.48
N VAL A 99 6.46 -28.07 3.37
CA VAL A 99 5.20 -28.85 3.39
C VAL A 99 4.16 -28.24 4.33
N LEU A 100 4.54 -27.21 5.10
CA LEU A 100 3.75 -26.68 6.21
C LEU A 100 3.36 -25.22 5.94
N SER A 101 2.06 -24.93 5.80
CA SER A 101 1.56 -23.56 5.88
C SER A 101 1.60 -23.11 7.35
N VAL A 102 2.38 -22.07 7.64
CA VAL A 102 2.34 -21.40 8.95
C VAL A 102 1.15 -20.45 8.94
N ASP A 103 -0.04 -21.02 9.13
CA ASP A 103 -1.28 -20.27 9.25
C ASP A 103 -1.38 -19.61 10.64
N TYR A 104 -2.22 -18.58 10.78
CA TYR A 104 -2.48 -17.95 12.07
C TYR A 104 -2.93 -18.99 13.12
N GLY A 105 -2.19 -19.10 14.22
CA GLY A 105 -2.44 -20.07 15.29
C GLY A 105 -1.78 -21.45 15.12
N SER A 106 -0.91 -21.65 14.12
CA SER A 106 -0.11 -22.89 14.00
C SER A 106 0.93 -22.99 15.11
N ASP A 107 0.98 -24.11 15.85
CA ASP A 107 1.93 -24.32 16.95
C ASP A 107 3.35 -24.65 16.42
N LEU A 108 4.22 -23.64 16.38
CA LEU A 108 5.62 -23.79 15.95
C LEU A 108 6.39 -24.82 16.80
N THR A 109 6.00 -25.07 18.05
CA THR A 109 6.68 -26.04 18.93
C THR A 109 6.47 -27.45 18.42
N LYS A 110 5.24 -27.79 18.01
CA LYS A 110 4.94 -29.09 17.40
C LYS A 110 5.70 -29.30 16.10
N LEU A 111 5.79 -28.26 15.27
CA LEU A 111 6.53 -28.33 14.01
C LEU A 111 8.03 -28.57 14.24
N ARG A 112 8.63 -27.83 15.18
CA ARG A 112 10.03 -28.02 15.58
C ARG A 112 10.27 -29.42 16.14
N GLN A 113 9.33 -29.97 16.91
CA GLN A 113 9.44 -31.34 17.40
C GLN A 113 9.43 -32.37 16.27
N MET A 114 8.58 -32.21 15.25
CA MET A 114 8.56 -33.10 14.08
C MET A 114 9.87 -33.07 13.29
N VAL A 115 10.48 -31.89 13.14
CA VAL A 115 11.79 -31.75 12.49
C VAL A 115 12.87 -32.44 13.32
N LEU A 116 12.86 -32.20 14.63
CA LEU A 116 13.80 -32.81 15.56
C LEU A 116 13.71 -34.33 15.53
N ASP A 117 12.51 -34.91 15.56
CA ASP A 117 12.31 -36.36 15.55
C ASP A 117 12.89 -36.98 14.27
N ARG A 118 12.72 -36.33 13.11
CA ARG A 118 13.30 -36.80 11.85
C ARG A 118 14.83 -36.70 11.84
N LEU A 119 15.38 -35.60 12.35
CA LEU A 119 16.82 -35.45 12.49
C LEU A 119 17.39 -36.53 13.42
N ASN A 120 16.72 -36.80 14.54
CA ASN A 120 17.15 -37.84 15.46
C ASN A 120 17.10 -39.24 14.83
N LEU A 121 16.10 -39.53 13.98
CA LEU A 121 16.06 -40.76 13.18
C LEU A 121 17.18 -40.87 12.14
N GLN A 122 17.70 -39.75 11.64
CA GLN A 122 18.85 -39.70 10.73
C GLN A 122 20.20 -39.80 11.47
N GLY A 123 20.19 -39.95 12.79
CA GLY A 123 21.38 -40.14 13.62
C GLY A 123 21.96 -38.87 14.25
N TYR A 124 21.22 -37.75 14.21
CA TYR A 124 21.55 -36.58 15.04
C TYR A 124 21.13 -36.85 16.49
N ASP A 125 21.89 -36.37 17.47
CA ASP A 125 21.51 -36.45 18.89
C ASP A 125 21.38 -35.02 19.41
N LEU A 126 20.18 -34.45 19.24
CA LEU A 126 19.88 -33.07 19.61
C LEU A 126 18.64 -33.02 20.51
N SER A 127 18.71 -32.19 21.54
CA SER A 127 17.52 -31.74 22.26
C SER A 127 16.79 -30.63 21.50
N LEU A 128 15.51 -30.42 21.83
CA LEU A 128 14.73 -29.31 21.26
C LEU A 128 15.37 -27.94 21.55
N SER A 129 16.02 -27.78 22.70
CA SER A 129 16.72 -26.56 23.08
C SER A 129 17.98 -26.32 22.23
N GLU A 130 18.76 -27.36 21.98
CA GLU A 130 19.96 -27.29 21.13
C GLU A 130 19.60 -27.02 19.67
N PHE A 131 18.58 -27.70 19.15
CA PHE A 131 18.05 -27.45 17.81
C PHE A 131 17.59 -26.00 17.66
N THR A 132 16.76 -25.53 18.60
CA THR A 132 16.22 -24.17 18.58
C THR A 132 17.32 -23.11 18.66
N SER A 133 18.28 -23.24 19.57
CA SER A 133 19.40 -22.29 19.73
C SER A 133 20.39 -22.28 18.54
N THR A 134 20.36 -23.32 17.72
CA THR A 134 21.14 -23.43 16.49
C THR A 134 20.43 -22.74 15.32
N ILE A 135 19.14 -23.02 15.12
CA ILE A 135 18.38 -22.57 13.95
C ILE A 135 17.85 -21.15 14.10
N GLU A 136 17.33 -20.76 15.27
CA GLU A 136 16.68 -19.45 15.45
C GLU A 136 17.53 -18.24 15.05
N PRO A 137 18.82 -18.14 15.44
CA PRO A 137 19.65 -17.01 15.01
C PRO A 137 19.78 -16.92 13.49
N LEU A 138 19.78 -18.06 12.79
CA LEU A 138 19.89 -18.11 11.33
C LEU A 138 18.55 -17.77 10.66
N GLU A 139 17.42 -18.22 11.21
CA GLU A 139 16.08 -17.79 10.76
C GLU A 139 15.93 -16.26 10.84
N LYS A 140 16.35 -15.67 11.97
CA LYS A 140 16.34 -14.21 12.17
C LYS A 140 17.27 -13.51 11.17
N LEU A 141 18.46 -14.08 10.94
CA LEU A 141 19.42 -13.57 9.96
C LEU A 141 18.83 -13.54 8.55
N PHE A 142 18.25 -14.65 8.08
CA PHE A 142 17.62 -14.74 6.76
C PHE A 142 16.43 -13.79 6.63
N ALA A 143 15.61 -13.65 7.67
CA ALA A 143 14.54 -12.67 7.70
C ALA A 143 15.06 -11.23 7.58
N ILE A 144 16.17 -10.87 8.23
CA ILE A 144 16.76 -9.53 8.09
C ILE A 144 17.28 -9.30 6.67
N VAL A 145 17.93 -10.29 6.04
CA VAL A 145 18.39 -10.20 4.65
C VAL A 145 17.22 -9.97 3.71
N ASP A 146 16.16 -10.76 3.83
CA ASP A 146 14.96 -10.65 3.00
C ASP A 146 14.23 -9.32 3.21
N HIS A 147 13.96 -8.96 4.47
CA HIS A 147 13.21 -7.75 4.80
C HIS A 147 13.96 -6.47 4.41
N SER A 148 15.28 -6.44 4.55
CA SER A 148 16.09 -5.30 4.10
C SER A 148 16.06 -5.12 2.58
N ARG A 149 16.00 -6.22 1.79
CA ARG A 149 15.75 -6.15 0.34
C ARG A 149 14.36 -5.58 0.07
N ALA A 150 13.33 -6.11 0.73
CA ALA A 150 11.96 -5.64 0.55
C ALA A 150 11.85 -4.14 0.82
N LEU A 151 12.46 -3.65 1.91
CA LEU A 151 12.50 -2.23 2.26
C LEU A 151 13.23 -1.38 1.22
N ALA A 152 14.35 -1.87 0.66
CA ALA A 152 15.07 -1.17 -0.40
C ALA A 152 14.18 -0.92 -1.62
N PHE A 153 13.43 -1.93 -2.07
CA PHE A 153 12.50 -1.80 -3.19
C PHE A 153 11.27 -0.97 -2.84
N MET A 154 10.61 -1.23 -1.70
CA MET A 154 9.44 -0.47 -1.28
C MET A 154 9.72 1.04 -1.24
N PHE A 155 10.85 1.43 -0.63
CA PHE A 155 11.26 2.82 -0.54
C PHE A 155 11.79 3.37 -1.87
N GLY A 156 12.48 2.55 -2.67
CA GLY A 156 12.92 2.90 -4.01
C GLY A 156 11.76 3.25 -4.95
N ASP A 157 10.65 2.52 -4.83
CA ASP A 157 9.41 2.72 -5.60
C ASP A 157 8.54 3.86 -5.05
N GLY A 158 8.99 4.54 -3.98
CA GLY A 158 8.35 5.72 -3.41
C GLY A 158 7.28 5.43 -2.36
N ILE A 159 7.24 4.22 -1.78
CA ILE A 159 6.39 3.95 -0.61
C ILE A 159 6.94 4.74 0.58
N VAL A 160 6.10 5.53 1.22
CA VAL A 160 6.45 6.29 2.42
C VAL A 160 5.86 5.62 3.66
N PRO A 161 6.66 5.36 4.73
CA PRO A 161 6.15 4.79 5.98
C PRO A 161 4.96 5.58 6.56
N SER A 162 3.84 4.90 6.82
CA SER A 162 2.59 5.52 7.29
C SER A 162 1.79 4.57 8.18
N ASN A 163 0.60 5.00 8.64
CA ASN A 163 -0.35 4.17 9.39
C ASN A 163 -1.37 3.45 8.48
N VAL A 164 -1.26 3.59 7.15
CA VAL A 164 -2.28 3.10 6.20
C VAL A 164 -1.65 2.44 4.98
N LYS A 165 -2.36 1.46 4.39
CA LYS A 165 -2.02 0.83 3.09
C LYS A 165 -0.56 0.33 3.02
N ALA A 166 0.10 0.49 1.88
CA ALA A 166 1.48 0.08 1.66
C ALA A 166 2.49 0.73 2.64
N GLY A 167 2.23 1.97 3.07
CA GLY A 167 3.07 2.66 4.05
C GLY A 167 3.05 1.99 5.43
N TYR A 168 1.93 1.38 5.80
CA TYR A 168 1.81 0.56 7.00
C TYR A 168 2.65 -0.71 6.90
N LEU A 169 2.57 -1.42 5.77
CA LEU A 169 3.36 -2.64 5.53
C LEU A 169 4.87 -2.36 5.59
N ALA A 170 5.32 -1.26 4.97
CA ALA A 170 6.72 -0.87 5.00
C ALA A 170 7.21 -0.60 6.44
N ARG A 171 6.39 0.09 7.23
CA ARG A 171 6.65 0.33 8.64
C ARG A 171 6.71 -0.97 9.45
N MET A 172 5.77 -1.89 9.22
CA MET A 172 5.74 -3.19 9.90
C MET A 172 7.03 -3.97 9.64
N ILE A 173 7.44 -4.10 8.38
CA ILE A 173 8.65 -4.84 7.99
C ILE A 173 9.89 -4.18 8.61
N LEU A 174 9.99 -2.84 8.56
CA LEU A 174 11.10 -2.10 9.14
C LEU A 174 11.21 -2.34 10.65
N ARG A 175 10.12 -2.17 11.40
CA ARG A 175 10.11 -2.36 12.85
C ARG A 175 10.42 -3.79 13.26
N ARG A 176 9.86 -4.78 12.53
CA ARG A 176 10.22 -6.19 12.71
C ARG A 176 11.72 -6.40 12.53
N THR A 177 12.29 -5.85 11.47
CA THR A 177 13.71 -6.01 11.14
C THR A 177 14.62 -5.38 12.19
N VAL A 178 14.26 -4.21 12.73
CA VAL A 178 14.99 -3.58 13.85
C VAL A 178 15.01 -4.48 15.08
N LEU A 179 13.88 -5.13 15.41
CA LEU A 179 13.82 -6.05 16.55
C LEU A 179 14.64 -7.32 16.32
N LEU A 180 14.52 -7.93 15.13
CA LEU A 180 15.34 -9.09 14.75
C LEU A 180 16.84 -8.76 14.84
N SER A 181 17.23 -7.57 14.40
CA SER A 181 18.63 -7.10 14.44
C SER A 181 19.15 -6.97 15.87
N LYS A 182 18.30 -6.53 16.82
CA LYS A 182 18.63 -6.51 18.26
C LYS A 182 18.82 -7.92 18.81
N ASP A 183 17.98 -8.87 18.41
CA ASP A 183 18.02 -10.26 18.88
C ASP A 183 19.30 -11.01 18.47
N ILE A 184 19.90 -10.65 17.32
CA ILE A 184 21.18 -11.21 16.87
C ILE A 184 22.37 -10.29 17.17
N ASN A 185 22.21 -9.36 18.13
CA ASN A 185 23.25 -8.45 18.64
C ASN A 185 23.90 -7.51 17.60
N VAL A 186 23.16 -7.12 16.56
CA VAL A 186 23.59 -6.13 15.55
C VAL A 186 22.54 -5.04 15.35
N PRO A 187 22.19 -4.26 16.40
CA PRO A 187 21.02 -3.37 16.42
C PRO A 187 21.01 -2.27 15.34
N GLU A 188 22.17 -1.87 14.83
CA GLU A 188 22.34 -0.76 13.89
C GLU A 188 22.50 -1.24 12.43
N ILE A 189 22.34 -2.53 12.16
CA ILE A 189 22.71 -3.11 10.85
C ILE A 189 21.75 -2.78 9.71
N LEU A 190 20.50 -2.37 10.02
CA LEU A 190 19.46 -2.22 9.00
C LEU A 190 19.79 -1.20 7.90
N PRO A 191 20.25 0.04 8.19
CA PRO A 191 20.68 0.97 7.14
C PRO A 191 21.83 0.41 6.29
N GLU A 192 22.79 -0.29 6.89
CA GLU A 192 23.90 -0.94 6.16
C GLU A 192 23.39 -2.04 5.23
N MET A 193 22.44 -2.87 5.68
CA MET A 193 21.83 -3.92 4.86
C MET A 193 21.03 -3.36 3.69
N VAL A 194 20.22 -2.33 3.93
CA VAL A 194 19.46 -1.66 2.86
C VAL A 194 20.41 -1.07 1.82
N LYS A 195 21.48 -0.40 2.28
CA LYS A 195 22.53 0.11 1.39
C LYS A 195 23.22 -1.00 0.60
N HIS A 196 23.57 -2.11 1.25
CA HIS A 196 24.20 -3.26 0.60
C HIS A 196 23.32 -3.81 -0.53
N HIS A 197 22.01 -3.91 -0.31
CA HIS A 197 21.07 -4.30 -1.38
C HIS A 197 21.00 -3.27 -2.49
N ILE A 198 20.93 -1.97 -2.19
CA ILE A 198 20.94 -0.90 -3.20
C ILE A 198 22.18 -1.02 -4.10
N ASP A 199 23.36 -1.20 -3.50
CA ASP A 199 24.61 -1.31 -4.25
C ASP A 199 24.60 -2.55 -5.15
N ASN A 200 24.20 -3.71 -4.63
CA ASN A 200 24.14 -4.97 -5.39
C ASN A 200 23.14 -4.91 -6.55
N PHE A 201 22.00 -4.25 -6.37
CA PHE A 201 20.95 -4.15 -7.39
C PHE A 201 21.10 -2.95 -8.34
N SER A 202 22.02 -2.03 -8.07
CA SER A 202 22.15 -0.75 -8.80
C SER A 202 22.42 -0.90 -10.31
N SER A 203 23.03 -2.00 -10.74
CA SER A 203 23.30 -2.28 -12.16
C SER A 203 22.02 -2.62 -12.94
N THR A 204 21.11 -3.36 -12.32
CA THR A 204 19.82 -3.76 -12.90
C THR A 204 18.73 -2.73 -12.65
N TYR A 205 18.74 -2.10 -11.47
CA TYR A 205 17.75 -1.14 -10.95
C TYR A 205 18.43 0.19 -10.58
N PRO A 206 18.88 0.99 -11.56
CA PRO A 206 19.63 2.22 -11.32
C PRO A 206 18.84 3.29 -10.55
N GLU A 207 17.51 3.23 -10.56
CA GLU A 207 16.62 4.04 -9.71
C GLU A 207 16.88 3.86 -8.22
N LEU A 208 17.23 2.65 -7.76
CA LEU A 208 17.57 2.42 -6.35
C LEU A 208 18.79 3.25 -5.95
N LYS A 209 19.79 3.30 -6.84
CA LYS A 209 21.01 4.08 -6.61
C LYS A 209 20.74 5.58 -6.66
N ARG A 210 19.95 6.05 -7.63
CA ARG A 210 19.53 7.46 -7.71
C ARG A 210 18.80 7.92 -6.45
N ASN A 211 18.01 7.05 -5.85
CA ASN A 211 17.20 7.34 -4.67
C ASN A 211 17.87 6.94 -3.34
N GLU A 212 19.13 6.50 -3.34
CA GLU A 212 19.80 5.91 -2.16
C GLU A 212 19.73 6.81 -0.93
N SER A 213 20.08 8.09 -1.07
CA SER A 213 20.04 9.06 0.03
C SER A 213 18.64 9.17 0.64
N HIS A 214 17.61 9.19 -0.21
CA HIS A 214 16.23 9.28 0.22
C HIS A 214 15.75 7.99 0.92
N ILE A 215 16.10 6.83 0.38
CA ILE A 215 15.78 5.53 0.98
C ILE A 215 16.39 5.43 2.38
N LEU A 216 17.68 5.75 2.51
CA LEU A 216 18.39 5.70 3.79
C LEU A 216 17.86 6.75 4.79
N ASP A 217 17.53 7.96 4.34
CA ASP A 217 16.86 8.98 5.16
C ASP A 217 15.55 8.44 5.76
N MET A 218 14.72 7.77 4.96
CA MET A 218 13.46 7.18 5.44
C MET A 218 13.68 6.05 6.43
N VAL A 219 14.65 5.16 6.16
CA VAL A 219 15.03 4.07 7.08
C VAL A 219 15.44 4.65 8.43
N ASN A 220 16.37 5.60 8.42
CA ASN A 220 16.90 6.21 9.65
C ASN A 220 15.82 6.95 10.44
N LEU A 221 14.98 7.73 9.76
CA LEU A 221 13.89 8.46 10.41
C LEU A 221 12.87 7.52 11.07
N GLU A 222 12.51 6.41 10.42
CA GLU A 222 11.58 5.45 11.01
C GLU A 222 12.23 4.66 12.16
N ILE A 223 13.53 4.36 12.12
CA ILE A 223 14.27 3.79 13.25
C ILE A 223 14.23 4.73 14.46
N GLU A 224 14.47 6.02 14.25
CA GLU A 224 14.40 7.03 15.32
C GLU A 224 12.99 7.11 15.92
N ARG A 225 11.96 7.20 15.06
CA ARG A 225 10.55 7.21 15.47
C ARG A 225 10.16 5.95 16.23
N PHE A 226 10.62 4.80 15.78
CA PHE A 226 10.34 3.54 16.44
C PHE A 226 11.02 3.47 17.81
N THR A 227 12.25 3.97 17.94
CA THR A 227 12.93 4.09 19.24
C THR A 227 12.11 4.94 20.22
N GLN A 228 11.63 6.10 19.79
CA GLN A 228 10.73 6.93 20.60
C GLN A 228 9.40 6.23 20.94
N THR A 229 8.90 5.40 20.01
CA THR A 229 7.68 4.61 20.20
C THR A 229 7.88 3.54 21.28
N LEU A 230 9.02 2.84 21.29
CA LEU A 230 9.35 1.84 22.32
C LEU A 230 9.41 2.45 23.72
N GLU A 231 10.02 3.64 23.87
CA GLU A 231 10.11 4.36 25.15
C GLU A 231 8.74 4.77 25.70
N ARG A 232 7.82 5.17 24.81
CA ARG A 232 6.43 5.47 25.20
C ARG A 232 5.65 4.19 25.47
N GLY A 233 5.90 3.15 24.68
CA GLY A 233 5.20 1.87 24.73
C GLY A 233 5.39 1.12 26.03
N ARG A 234 6.59 1.17 26.62
CA ARG A 234 6.86 0.59 27.94
C ARG A 234 5.88 1.09 29.01
N ARG A 235 5.54 2.38 28.97
CA ARG A 235 4.55 2.99 29.88
C ARG A 235 3.11 2.62 29.54
N ALA A 236 2.80 2.45 28.26
CA ALA A 236 1.48 2.01 27.81
C ALA A 236 1.20 0.56 28.25
N VAL A 237 2.15 -0.35 28.02
CA VAL A 237 2.04 -1.77 28.44
C VAL A 237 1.82 -1.89 29.94
N LYS A 238 2.59 -1.16 30.75
CA LYS A 238 2.40 -1.15 32.20
C LYS A 238 0.97 -0.77 32.60
N ARG A 239 0.42 0.28 32.00
CA ARG A 239 -0.95 0.74 32.28
C ARG A 239 -2.01 -0.30 31.90
N GLU A 240 -1.82 -1.00 30.80
CA GLU A 240 -2.76 -2.06 30.36
C GLU A 240 -2.69 -3.31 31.23
N LEU A 241 -1.50 -3.63 31.76
CA LEU A 241 -1.36 -4.70 32.75
C LEU A 241 -2.08 -4.34 34.05
N ASP A 242 -1.89 -3.10 34.53
CA ASP A 242 -2.57 -2.58 35.72
C ASP A 242 -4.11 -2.52 35.55
N SER A 243 -4.62 -2.42 34.31
CA SER A 243 -6.06 -2.30 33.98
C SER A 243 -6.79 -3.63 33.77
N GLY A 244 -6.13 -4.77 33.96
CA GLY A 244 -6.73 -6.10 33.83
C GLY A 244 -6.11 -7.01 32.76
N GLY A 245 -4.87 -6.74 32.36
CA GLY A 245 -4.10 -7.61 31.46
C GLY A 245 -4.28 -7.30 29.97
N ILE A 246 -3.53 -8.03 29.14
CA ILE A 246 -3.47 -7.86 27.68
C ILE A 246 -4.01 -9.13 27.03
N ASN A 247 -5.20 -9.04 26.45
CA ASN A 247 -5.78 -10.08 25.59
C ASN A 247 -5.41 -9.82 24.12
N GLN A 248 -5.86 -10.69 23.21
CA GLN A 248 -5.59 -10.57 21.77
C GLN A 248 -6.07 -9.23 21.17
N ASP A 249 -7.26 -8.76 21.54
CA ASP A 249 -7.80 -7.48 21.05
C ASP A 249 -6.96 -6.29 21.50
N LYS A 250 -6.54 -6.26 22.76
CA LYS A 250 -5.61 -5.24 23.28
C LYS A 250 -4.24 -5.35 22.63
N LEU A 251 -3.75 -6.55 22.34
CA LEU A 251 -2.49 -6.74 21.63
C LEU A 251 -2.55 -6.15 20.21
N LEU A 252 -3.68 -6.32 19.53
CA LEU A 252 -3.96 -5.70 18.24
C LEU A 252 -4.04 -4.17 18.36
N GLU A 253 -4.73 -3.64 19.38
CA GLU A 253 -4.82 -2.20 19.62
C GLU A 253 -3.44 -1.59 19.92
N LEU A 254 -2.62 -2.23 20.75
CA LEU A 254 -1.25 -1.81 21.04
C LEU A 254 -0.38 -1.83 19.78
N TYR A 255 -0.62 -2.76 18.86
CA TYR A 255 0.06 -2.80 17.58
C TYR A 255 -0.37 -1.66 16.64
N ASP A 256 -1.67 -1.55 16.36
CA ASP A 256 -2.20 -0.60 15.38
C ASP A 256 -2.15 0.85 15.88
N SER A 257 -2.51 1.09 17.14
CA SER A 257 -2.64 2.43 17.71
C SER A 257 -1.35 2.92 18.36
N GLN A 258 -0.65 2.04 19.08
CA GLN A 258 0.58 2.40 19.81
C GLN A 258 1.85 1.98 19.07
N GLY A 259 1.73 1.23 17.97
CA GLY A 259 2.86 0.85 17.14
C GLY A 259 3.80 -0.18 17.77
N LEU A 260 3.31 -0.97 18.74
CA LEU A 260 4.12 -1.90 19.53
C LEU A 260 3.99 -3.33 19.02
N PRO A 261 5.06 -3.91 18.44
CA PRO A 261 5.09 -5.30 18.02
C PRO A 261 4.78 -6.26 19.16
N PRO A 262 4.09 -7.38 18.91
CA PRO A 262 3.75 -8.33 19.98
C PRO A 262 4.93 -8.85 20.79
N SER A 263 6.07 -9.08 20.14
CA SER A 263 7.32 -9.48 20.81
C SER A 263 7.81 -8.43 21.80
N VAL A 264 7.61 -7.14 21.52
CA VAL A 264 7.93 -6.03 22.42
C VAL A 264 6.94 -5.99 23.57
N VAL A 265 5.65 -6.14 23.29
CA VAL A 265 4.62 -6.19 24.34
C VAL A 265 4.93 -7.34 25.30
N ARG A 266 5.29 -8.53 24.78
CA ARG A 266 5.69 -9.68 25.59
C ARG A 266 6.88 -9.36 26.49
N LYS A 267 7.96 -8.83 25.90
CA LYS A 267 9.16 -8.46 26.66
C LYS A 267 8.85 -7.44 27.78
N PHE A 268 8.06 -6.41 27.47
CA PHE A 268 7.69 -5.41 28.47
C PHE A 268 6.78 -5.97 29.55
N SER A 269 5.90 -6.92 29.23
CA SER A 269 5.11 -7.65 30.22
C SER A 269 5.98 -8.51 31.13
N GLU A 270 6.94 -9.25 30.58
CA GLU A 270 7.87 -10.11 31.34
C GLU A 270 8.71 -9.29 32.33
N GLU A 271 9.20 -8.11 31.92
CA GLU A 271 9.92 -7.17 32.79
C GLU A 271 9.04 -6.61 33.92
N GLN A 272 7.71 -6.65 33.79
CA GLN A 272 6.74 -6.33 34.84
C GLN A 272 6.22 -7.59 35.56
N GLY A 273 6.84 -8.75 35.37
CA GLY A 273 6.46 -10.01 36.02
C GLY A 273 5.21 -10.70 35.48
N HIS A 274 4.75 -10.32 34.28
CA HIS A 274 3.57 -10.91 33.63
C HIS A 274 3.98 -11.70 32.39
N SER A 275 3.38 -12.88 32.19
CA SER A 275 3.51 -13.63 30.94
C SER A 275 2.30 -13.36 30.05
N ILE A 276 2.54 -13.10 28.76
CA ILE A 276 1.48 -12.99 27.76
C ILE A 276 1.75 -13.96 26.62
N GLU A 277 0.67 -14.55 26.11
CA GLU A 277 0.71 -15.39 24.93
C GLU A 277 0.67 -14.49 23.68
N VAL A 278 1.55 -14.76 22.70
CA VAL A 278 1.50 -14.09 21.39
C VAL A 278 1.22 -15.19 20.38
N PRO A 279 0.08 -15.13 19.69
CA PRO A 279 -0.25 -16.10 18.66
C PRO A 279 0.76 -16.10 17.51
N ASP A 280 1.12 -17.30 17.06
CA ASP A 280 1.88 -17.47 15.82
C ASP A 280 1.08 -16.97 14.62
N GLY A 281 1.76 -16.35 13.65
CA GLY A 281 1.13 -15.75 12.47
C GLY A 281 0.45 -14.39 12.70
N PHE A 282 0.53 -13.78 13.89
CA PHE A 282 -0.10 -12.48 14.18
C PHE A 282 0.21 -11.39 13.14
N LEU A 283 1.45 -11.31 12.66
CA LEU A 283 1.84 -10.31 11.67
C LEU A 283 1.21 -10.55 10.29
N ALA A 284 0.93 -11.80 9.92
CA ALA A 284 0.20 -12.11 8.69
C ALA A 284 -1.27 -11.67 8.80
N MET A 285 -1.95 -12.00 9.91
CA MET A 285 -3.31 -11.54 10.19
C MET A 285 -3.44 -10.02 10.12
N VAL A 286 -2.45 -9.31 10.68
CA VAL A 286 -2.42 -7.85 10.64
C VAL A 286 -2.17 -7.32 9.22
N ALA A 287 -1.26 -7.92 8.48
CA ALA A 287 -1.03 -7.56 7.08
C ALA A 287 -2.30 -7.71 6.23
N ASP A 288 -3.00 -8.84 6.36
CA ASP A 288 -4.23 -9.14 5.62
C ASP A 288 -5.34 -8.14 5.93
N ARG A 289 -5.47 -7.73 7.20
CA ARG A 289 -6.43 -6.71 7.63
C ARG A 289 -6.20 -5.36 6.93
N HIS A 290 -4.94 -4.93 6.84
CA HIS A 290 -4.55 -3.66 6.20
C HIS A 290 -4.49 -3.72 4.67
N GLN A 291 -4.45 -4.92 4.09
CA GLN A 291 -4.68 -5.14 2.66
C GLN A 291 -6.19 -5.09 2.32
N GLY A 292 -7.04 -5.71 3.16
CA GLY A 292 -8.48 -5.87 2.93
C GLY A 292 -9.30 -4.57 2.92
N GLU A 293 -8.83 -3.49 3.55
CA GLU A 293 -9.49 -2.17 3.51
C GLU A 293 -9.56 -1.55 2.10
N THR A 294 -8.84 -2.10 1.12
CA THR A 294 -8.91 -1.67 -0.29
C THR A 294 -10.07 -2.25 -1.10
N LYS A 295 -10.86 -3.18 -0.55
CA LYS A 295 -12.14 -3.55 -1.17
C LYS A 295 -13.10 -2.38 -1.03
N ASN A 296 -13.02 -1.43 -1.96
CA ASN A 296 -14.08 -0.46 -2.22
C ASN A 296 -15.38 -1.25 -2.29
N LYS A 297 -16.21 -1.19 -1.24
CA LYS A 297 -17.61 -1.61 -1.33
C LYS A 297 -18.13 -0.90 -2.58
N LYS A 298 -18.40 -1.64 -3.66
CA LYS A 298 -19.07 -1.12 -4.85
C LYS A 298 -20.28 -0.38 -4.29
N LYS A 299 -20.25 0.96 -4.30
CA LYS A 299 -21.45 1.75 -4.00
C LYS A 299 -22.46 1.21 -4.99
N SER A 300 -23.62 0.77 -4.52
CA SER A 300 -24.70 0.37 -5.43
C SER A 300 -24.90 1.52 -6.40
N GLU A 301 -24.49 1.31 -7.65
CA GLU A 301 -24.59 2.34 -8.67
C GLU A 301 -26.08 2.57 -8.88
N ARG A 302 -26.56 3.74 -8.47
CA ARG A 302 -27.93 4.16 -8.76
C ARG A 302 -28.03 4.23 -10.28
N HIS A 303 -28.69 3.27 -10.91
CA HIS A 303 -28.84 3.31 -12.36
C HIS A 303 -29.92 4.34 -12.74
N ILE A 304 -29.57 5.29 -13.60
CA ILE A 304 -30.52 6.22 -14.20
C ILE A 304 -30.84 5.67 -15.59
N ALA A 305 -32.12 5.37 -15.85
CA ALA A 305 -32.56 4.94 -17.17
C ALA A 305 -32.61 6.15 -18.12
N SER A 306 -31.44 6.59 -18.60
CA SER A 306 -31.26 7.66 -19.58
C SER A 306 -30.04 7.38 -20.45
N GLU A 307 -30.01 7.97 -21.64
CA GLU A 307 -28.85 7.89 -22.54
C GLU A 307 -27.62 8.60 -21.92
N PRO A 308 -26.38 8.16 -22.25
CA PRO A 308 -25.16 8.82 -21.83
C PRO A 308 -25.12 10.31 -22.17
N THR A 309 -24.64 11.14 -21.24
CA THR A 309 -24.47 12.58 -21.48
C THR A 309 -23.16 12.87 -22.20
N LYS A 310 -23.21 13.61 -23.31
CA LYS A 310 -22.01 14.15 -23.97
C LYS A 310 -21.36 15.23 -23.10
N LEU A 311 -20.11 15.02 -22.72
CA LEU A 311 -19.31 15.94 -21.90
C LEU A 311 -18.62 17.01 -22.76
N ALA A 312 -19.39 17.98 -23.26
CA ALA A 312 -18.91 18.99 -24.20
C ALA A 312 -17.83 19.93 -23.61
N PHE A 313 -17.68 20.00 -22.29
CA PHE A 313 -16.63 20.79 -21.64
C PHE A 313 -15.21 20.27 -21.91
N TYR A 314 -15.04 19.05 -22.43
CA TYR A 314 -13.75 18.56 -22.93
C TYR A 314 -13.42 19.06 -24.35
N GLU A 315 -14.42 19.50 -25.12
CA GLU A 315 -14.21 19.97 -26.50
C GLU A 315 -13.78 21.44 -26.52
N ASP A 316 -14.35 22.25 -25.62
CA ASP A 316 -14.05 23.67 -25.49
C ASP A 316 -14.18 24.08 -24.01
N MET A 317 -13.02 24.28 -23.36
CA MET A 317 -12.93 24.63 -21.94
C MET A 317 -13.28 26.09 -21.65
N GLU A 318 -13.33 26.97 -22.66
CA GLU A 318 -13.62 28.40 -22.52
C GLU A 318 -15.11 28.70 -22.67
N LYS A 319 -15.83 27.86 -23.41
CA LYS A 319 -17.27 28.02 -23.60
C LYS A 319 -18.04 27.97 -22.28
N ARG A 320 -19.02 28.87 -22.15
CA ARG A 320 -19.91 28.97 -20.96
C ARG A 320 -21.39 28.82 -21.30
N GLU A 321 -21.76 28.97 -22.56
CA GLU A 321 -23.13 28.88 -23.04
C GLU A 321 -23.28 27.71 -24.01
N PHE A 322 -24.35 26.93 -23.88
CA PHE A 322 -24.66 25.82 -24.78
C PHE A 322 -26.15 25.59 -24.91
N LYS A 323 -26.55 24.89 -25.98
CA LYS A 323 -27.90 24.36 -26.16
C LYS A 323 -27.88 22.86 -25.96
N ALA A 324 -28.92 22.33 -25.34
CA ALA A 324 -29.07 20.90 -25.08
C ALA A 324 -30.55 20.52 -24.97
N LYS A 325 -30.83 19.22 -25.02
CA LYS A 325 -32.16 18.65 -24.83
C LYS A 325 -32.21 17.84 -23.56
N VAL A 326 -33.32 17.96 -22.82
CA VAL A 326 -33.55 17.20 -21.58
C VAL A 326 -33.81 15.73 -21.92
N THR A 327 -32.98 14.82 -21.42
CA THR A 327 -33.07 13.35 -21.61
C THR A 327 -33.62 12.62 -20.40
N TYR A 328 -33.66 13.28 -19.25
CA TYR A 328 -34.28 12.80 -18.01
C TYR A 328 -34.75 13.99 -17.17
N SER A 329 -35.88 13.84 -16.47
CA SER A 329 -36.38 14.85 -15.54
C SER A 329 -37.16 14.19 -14.40
N ASP A 330 -36.85 14.59 -13.17
CA ASP A 330 -37.65 14.29 -11.98
C ASP A 330 -37.99 15.59 -11.21
N LYS A 331 -38.38 15.48 -9.93
CA LYS A 331 -38.83 16.63 -9.12
C LYS A 331 -37.78 17.71 -8.93
N SER A 332 -36.50 17.38 -9.00
CA SER A 332 -35.41 18.33 -8.73
C SER A 332 -34.17 18.11 -9.57
N ASN A 333 -34.10 17.07 -10.39
CA ASN A 333 -32.93 16.74 -11.18
C ASN A 333 -33.30 16.57 -12.65
N ILE A 334 -32.37 16.93 -13.52
CA ILE A 334 -32.45 16.64 -14.94
C ILE A 334 -31.16 16.03 -15.46
N SER A 335 -31.25 15.30 -16.56
CA SER A 335 -30.12 15.00 -17.43
C SER A 335 -30.33 15.61 -18.81
N LEU A 336 -29.21 15.83 -19.50
CA LEU A 336 -29.13 16.45 -20.81
C LEU A 336 -28.43 15.48 -21.77
N ASP A 337 -28.69 15.62 -23.06
CA ASP A 337 -27.94 14.93 -24.12
C ASP A 337 -26.48 15.41 -24.21
N SER A 338 -26.24 16.69 -23.94
CA SER A 338 -24.93 17.33 -23.90
C SER A 338 -24.87 18.38 -22.80
N THR A 339 -23.73 18.53 -22.12
CA THR A 339 -23.55 19.56 -21.10
C THR A 339 -22.17 20.19 -21.10
N LEU A 340 -22.11 21.50 -20.83
CA LEU A 340 -20.87 22.19 -20.44
C LEU A 340 -20.67 22.21 -18.92
N PHE A 341 -21.66 21.87 -18.09
CA PHE A 341 -21.46 21.82 -16.64
C PHE A 341 -20.55 20.65 -16.27
N TYR A 342 -19.44 20.93 -15.61
CA TYR A 342 -18.54 19.92 -15.07
C TYR A 342 -19.18 19.31 -13.81
N PRO A 343 -19.39 17.98 -13.77
CA PRO A 343 -19.84 17.30 -12.57
C PRO A 343 -18.73 17.25 -11.54
N GLU A 344 -19.08 17.30 -10.25
CA GLU A 344 -18.10 17.17 -9.18
C GLU A 344 -17.26 15.88 -9.35
N GLY A 345 -15.94 16.03 -9.30
CA GLY A 345 -15.02 14.94 -9.61
C GLY A 345 -13.55 15.35 -9.51
N GLY A 346 -12.68 14.39 -9.19
CA GLY A 346 -11.23 14.66 -9.05
C GLY A 346 -10.87 15.65 -7.93
N GLY A 347 -11.76 15.79 -6.94
CA GLY A 347 -11.66 16.76 -5.85
C GLY A 347 -12.08 18.19 -6.23
N GLN A 348 -12.46 18.46 -7.48
CA GLN A 348 -12.99 19.74 -7.91
C GLN A 348 -14.51 19.76 -7.75
N LEU A 349 -15.03 20.83 -7.12
CA LEU A 349 -16.48 21.02 -7.00
C LEU A 349 -17.15 21.11 -8.37
N GLY A 350 -18.40 20.62 -8.44
CA GLY A 350 -19.23 20.77 -9.63
C GLY A 350 -19.54 22.24 -9.95
N ASP A 351 -19.85 22.50 -11.21
CA ASP A 351 -20.28 23.83 -11.63
C ASP A 351 -21.67 24.18 -11.14
N ILE A 352 -21.95 25.48 -11.16
CA ILE A 352 -23.28 26.04 -10.95
C ILE A 352 -23.58 26.97 -12.11
N GLY A 353 -24.84 27.38 -12.22
CA GLY A 353 -25.25 28.34 -13.23
C GLY A 353 -26.75 28.34 -13.41
N PHE A 354 -27.20 28.51 -14.64
CA PHE A 354 -28.61 28.64 -14.97
C PHE A 354 -28.99 27.82 -16.20
N LEU A 355 -30.25 27.42 -16.24
CA LEU A 355 -30.91 26.90 -17.42
C LEU A 355 -32.06 27.85 -17.79
N GLU A 356 -32.18 28.14 -19.07
CA GLU A 356 -33.23 28.98 -19.64
C GLU A 356 -34.03 28.19 -20.68
N TRP A 357 -35.35 28.22 -20.57
CA TRP A 357 -36.26 27.55 -21.50
C TRP A 357 -37.64 28.20 -21.45
N ASN A 358 -38.33 28.34 -22.58
CA ASN A 358 -39.71 28.87 -22.63
C ASN A 358 -39.95 30.15 -21.79
N GLY A 359 -38.96 31.06 -21.73
CA GLY A 359 -39.01 32.29 -20.92
C GLY A 359 -38.86 32.08 -19.40
N GLN A 360 -38.61 30.86 -18.94
CA GLN A 360 -38.28 30.52 -17.56
C GLN A 360 -36.77 30.42 -17.36
N LYS A 361 -36.32 30.70 -16.14
CA LYS A 361 -34.93 30.59 -15.72
C LYS A 361 -34.87 29.88 -14.39
N SER A 362 -34.05 28.83 -14.28
CA SER A 362 -33.83 28.12 -13.01
C SER A 362 -32.35 27.88 -12.75
N LYS A 363 -32.00 27.78 -11.47
CA LYS A 363 -30.61 27.71 -11.04
C LYS A 363 -30.16 26.25 -10.95
N VAL A 364 -29.01 25.93 -11.54
CA VAL A 364 -28.28 24.68 -11.29
C VAL A 364 -27.45 24.89 -10.02
N ILE A 365 -27.68 24.07 -9.00
CA ILE A 365 -27.02 24.21 -7.69
C ILE A 365 -26.03 23.09 -7.37
N ASP A 366 -26.14 21.95 -8.04
CA ASP A 366 -25.23 20.82 -7.92
C ASP A 366 -25.23 20.02 -9.23
N VAL A 367 -24.08 19.43 -9.58
CA VAL A 367 -23.90 18.64 -10.80
C VAL A 367 -23.08 17.41 -10.47
N GLN A 368 -23.64 16.23 -10.70
CA GLN A 368 -23.06 14.95 -10.30
C GLN A 368 -23.11 13.98 -11.47
N LYS A 369 -22.09 13.11 -11.60
CA LYS A 369 -22.06 12.05 -12.61
C LYS A 369 -22.42 10.70 -11.97
N ILE A 370 -23.39 9.99 -12.55
CA ILE A 370 -23.82 8.67 -12.11
C ILE A 370 -23.77 7.72 -13.31
N GLY A 371 -22.86 6.75 -13.30
CA GLY A 371 -22.53 5.99 -14.51
C GLY A 371 -22.04 6.94 -15.61
N ASP A 372 -22.66 6.90 -16.78
CA ASP A 372 -22.37 7.82 -17.90
C ASP A 372 -23.35 9.00 -18.02
N VAL A 373 -24.24 9.17 -17.04
CA VAL A 373 -25.27 10.20 -17.03
C VAL A 373 -24.86 11.33 -16.09
N VAL A 374 -24.95 12.59 -16.55
CA VAL A 374 -24.78 13.77 -15.70
C VAL A 374 -26.13 14.26 -15.22
N LEU A 375 -26.29 14.32 -13.90
CA LEU A 375 -27.44 14.91 -13.22
C LEU A 375 -27.15 16.34 -12.81
N HIS A 376 -28.12 17.22 -13.08
CA HIS A 376 -28.11 18.63 -12.68
C HIS A 376 -29.23 18.83 -11.68
N GLN A 377 -28.90 19.20 -10.44
CA GLN A 377 -29.88 19.54 -9.43
C GLN A 377 -30.35 20.98 -9.64
N ILE A 378 -31.65 21.14 -9.80
CA ILE A 378 -32.30 22.39 -10.17
C ILE A 378 -33.04 22.97 -8.95
N LYS A 379 -32.78 24.26 -8.68
CA LYS A 379 -33.56 25.09 -7.76
C LYS A 379 -34.44 26.03 -8.57
N GLY A 380 -35.74 25.75 -8.58
CA GLY A 380 -36.73 26.51 -9.34
C GLY A 380 -37.69 25.58 -10.07
N ALA A 381 -38.23 26.05 -11.19
CA ALA A 381 -38.99 25.20 -12.10
C ALA A 381 -38.07 24.16 -12.75
N VAL A 382 -38.60 22.97 -13.05
CA VAL A 382 -37.82 21.89 -13.68
C VAL A 382 -38.26 21.76 -15.14
N PRO A 383 -37.35 21.84 -16.13
CA PRO A 383 -37.67 21.62 -17.53
C PRO A 383 -38.24 20.20 -17.76
N PRO A 384 -39.39 20.05 -18.44
CA PRO A 384 -39.93 18.73 -18.77
C PRO A 384 -39.00 17.93 -19.70
N LEU A 385 -39.12 16.60 -19.66
CA LEU A 385 -38.43 15.70 -20.58
C LEU A 385 -38.63 16.13 -22.05
N GLY A 386 -37.54 16.14 -22.81
CA GLY A 386 -37.53 16.50 -24.24
C GLY A 386 -37.48 18.00 -24.53
N THR A 387 -37.52 18.87 -23.50
CA THR A 387 -37.42 20.33 -23.67
C THR A 387 -36.03 20.73 -24.14
N GLU A 388 -35.95 21.67 -25.09
CA GLU A 388 -34.70 22.34 -25.45
C GLU A 388 -34.40 23.46 -24.46
N ILE A 389 -33.15 23.52 -23.99
CA ILE A 389 -32.68 24.49 -23.00
C ILE A 389 -31.46 25.23 -23.51
N ILE A 390 -31.23 26.42 -22.96
CA ILE A 390 -29.95 27.14 -23.01
C ILE A 390 -29.31 27.02 -21.63
N GLY A 391 -28.13 26.42 -21.56
CA GLY A 391 -27.35 26.31 -20.33
C GLY A 391 -26.30 27.39 -20.24
N LEU A 392 -26.21 28.05 -19.09
CA LEU A 392 -25.27 29.12 -18.78
C LEU A 392 -24.45 28.73 -17.55
N VAL A 393 -23.17 28.40 -17.75
CA VAL A 393 -22.22 28.08 -16.68
C VAL A 393 -21.74 29.39 -16.02
N ASP A 394 -21.65 29.40 -14.70
CA ASP A 394 -21.06 30.51 -13.93
C ASP A 394 -19.56 30.63 -14.23
N ASP A 395 -19.18 31.68 -14.96
CA ASP A 395 -17.80 31.87 -15.43
C ASP A 395 -16.80 32.15 -14.31
N ASP A 396 -17.17 32.98 -13.32
CA ASP A 396 -16.30 33.30 -12.19
C ASP A 396 -15.98 32.04 -11.39
N ARG A 397 -16.99 31.20 -11.12
CA ARG A 397 -16.81 29.92 -10.46
C ARG A 397 -15.91 29.00 -11.29
N ARG A 398 -16.24 28.81 -12.57
CA ARG A 398 -15.49 27.89 -13.44
C ARG A 398 -14.03 28.30 -13.53
N SER A 399 -13.77 29.57 -13.80
CA SER A 399 -12.43 30.12 -13.97
C SER A 399 -11.58 29.97 -12.70
N ASN A 400 -12.15 30.21 -11.51
CA ASN A 400 -11.44 30.00 -10.25
C ASN A 400 -11.15 28.53 -9.97
N LEU A 401 -12.10 27.62 -10.25
CA LEU A 401 -11.86 26.18 -10.11
C LEU A 401 -10.78 25.69 -11.08
N SER A 402 -10.79 26.14 -12.34
CA SER A 402 -9.77 25.83 -13.32
C SER A 402 -8.38 26.33 -12.89
N ARG A 403 -8.27 27.56 -12.36
CA ARG A 403 -7.00 28.10 -11.82
C ARG A 403 -6.46 27.22 -10.68
N HIS A 404 -7.30 26.87 -9.71
CA HIS A 404 -6.89 25.98 -8.62
C HIS A 404 -6.53 24.57 -9.09
N HIS A 405 -7.22 24.05 -10.11
CA HIS A 405 -6.90 22.76 -10.70
C HIS A 405 -5.51 22.78 -11.34
N THR A 406 -5.23 23.75 -12.22
CA THR A 406 -3.92 23.90 -12.86
C THR A 406 -2.83 24.13 -11.82
N ALA A 407 -3.06 24.99 -10.83
CA ALA A 407 -2.12 25.21 -9.72
C ALA A 407 -1.82 23.92 -8.94
N THR A 408 -2.80 23.03 -8.79
CA THR A 408 -2.58 21.72 -8.14
C THR A 408 -1.55 20.88 -8.91
N HIS A 409 -1.61 20.86 -10.24
CA HIS A 409 -0.61 20.16 -11.07
C HIS A 409 0.78 20.78 -10.93
N LEU A 410 0.86 22.12 -10.97
CA LEU A 410 2.13 22.83 -10.82
C LEU A 410 2.77 22.59 -9.45
N ILE A 411 1.99 22.68 -8.37
CA ILE A 411 2.47 22.40 -7.01
C ILE A 411 2.90 20.95 -6.88
N GLY A 412 2.17 20.00 -7.47
CA GLY A 412 2.55 18.59 -7.49
C GLY A 412 3.88 18.35 -8.20
N ALA A 413 4.07 18.94 -9.38
CA ALA A 413 5.30 18.85 -10.16
C ALA A 413 6.49 19.48 -9.42
N ALA A 414 6.33 20.71 -8.91
CA ALA A 414 7.37 21.41 -8.14
C ALA A 414 7.73 20.65 -6.86
N SER A 415 6.73 20.09 -6.15
CA SER A 415 6.97 19.27 -4.97
C SER A 415 7.79 18.02 -5.31
N ARG A 416 7.49 17.35 -6.43
CA ARG A 416 8.22 16.16 -6.87
C ARG A 416 9.66 16.48 -7.30
N GLU A 417 9.87 17.62 -7.96
CA GLU A 417 11.21 18.10 -8.35
C GLU A 417 12.07 18.45 -7.12
N ILE A 418 11.50 19.17 -6.15
CA ILE A 418 12.23 19.70 -4.99
C ILE A 418 12.42 18.63 -3.91
N LEU A 419 11.39 17.83 -3.62
CA LEU A 419 11.42 16.87 -2.52
C LEU A 419 11.93 15.50 -2.97
N GLY A 420 11.64 15.08 -4.20
CA GLY A 420 12.01 13.78 -4.76
C GLY A 420 10.85 12.99 -5.36
N SER A 421 11.20 11.88 -6.04
CA SER A 421 10.26 11.05 -6.80
C SER A 421 9.27 10.22 -5.96
N HIS A 422 9.43 10.21 -4.63
CA HIS A 422 8.49 9.57 -3.69
C HIS A 422 7.23 10.39 -3.44
N VAL A 423 7.19 11.64 -3.91
CA VAL A 423 6.01 12.50 -3.81
C VAL A 423 4.94 12.02 -4.79
N TRP A 424 3.83 11.57 -4.21
CA TRP A 424 2.61 11.13 -4.89
C TRP A 424 1.40 11.83 -4.27
N GLN A 425 0.36 12.06 -5.07
CA GLN A 425 -0.90 12.61 -4.58
C GLN A 425 -1.64 11.59 -3.72
N ALA A 426 -1.83 11.90 -2.45
CA ALA A 426 -2.66 11.15 -1.52
C ALA A 426 -4.12 11.63 -1.51
N GLY A 427 -4.37 12.87 -1.93
CA GLY A 427 -5.70 13.49 -1.97
C GLY A 427 -5.66 14.90 -2.54
N ALA A 428 -6.79 15.40 -3.02
CA ALA A 428 -6.92 16.78 -3.49
C ALA A 428 -8.34 17.30 -3.30
N SER A 429 -8.48 18.59 -3.05
CA SER A 429 -9.76 19.30 -3.00
C SER A 429 -9.59 20.71 -3.54
N LYS A 430 -10.51 21.15 -4.42
CA LYS A 430 -10.50 22.49 -5.03
C LYS A 430 -11.89 23.11 -4.87
N SER A 431 -11.97 24.20 -4.10
CA SER A 431 -13.13 25.08 -4.04
C SER A 431 -12.84 26.40 -4.76
N VAL A 432 -13.78 27.34 -4.72
CA VAL A 432 -13.65 28.62 -5.43
C VAL A 432 -12.61 29.54 -4.78
N ASP A 433 -12.45 29.42 -3.46
CA ASP A 433 -11.66 30.31 -2.60
C ASP A 433 -10.40 29.65 -2.03
N ARG A 434 -10.31 28.33 -2.07
CA ARG A 434 -9.16 27.58 -1.53
C ARG A 434 -8.97 26.26 -2.26
N ALA A 435 -7.76 25.73 -2.19
CA ALA A 435 -7.43 24.39 -2.65
C ALA A 435 -6.50 23.69 -1.65
N ARG A 436 -6.51 22.37 -1.70
CA ARG A 436 -5.65 21.49 -0.91
C ARG A 436 -5.10 20.38 -1.80
N LEU A 437 -3.81 20.13 -1.69
CA LEU A 437 -3.13 18.98 -2.24
C LEU A 437 -2.45 18.23 -1.09
N ASP A 438 -2.84 16.98 -0.89
CA ASP A 438 -2.23 16.10 0.09
C ASP A 438 -1.18 15.25 -0.64
N ILE A 439 0.08 15.34 -0.23
CA ILE A 439 1.20 14.60 -0.85
C ILE A 439 1.84 13.60 0.12
N THR A 440 2.38 12.51 -0.41
CA THR A 440 3.22 11.59 0.36
C THR A 440 4.58 12.22 0.65
N HIS A 441 4.90 12.39 1.94
CA HIS A 441 6.20 12.86 2.38
C HIS A 441 6.49 12.36 3.79
N HIS A 442 7.74 12.00 4.09
CA HIS A 442 8.12 11.35 5.35
C HIS A 442 8.28 12.34 6.52
N ARG A 443 8.40 13.63 6.25
CA ARG A 443 8.57 14.72 7.25
C ARG A 443 7.61 15.88 7.00
N ARG A 444 7.52 16.80 7.96
CA ARG A 444 6.85 18.10 7.71
C ARG A 444 7.74 18.95 6.80
N LEU A 445 7.14 19.71 5.90
CA LEU A 445 7.87 20.66 5.07
C LEU A 445 8.41 21.80 5.95
N THR A 446 9.68 22.16 5.76
CA THR A 446 10.26 23.34 6.41
C THR A 446 9.81 24.60 5.67
N ARG A 447 10.04 25.76 6.29
CA ARG A 447 9.63 27.03 5.69
C ARG A 447 10.36 27.30 4.38
N GLU A 448 11.64 26.97 4.33
CA GLU A 448 12.53 27.14 3.18
C GLU A 448 12.08 26.26 2.00
N VAL A 449 11.64 25.04 2.29
CA VAL A 449 11.08 24.13 1.28
C VAL A 449 9.77 24.69 0.72
N ILE A 450 8.89 25.20 1.58
CA ILE A 450 7.62 25.82 1.16
C ILE A 450 7.89 27.01 0.24
N GLU A 451 8.82 27.89 0.62
CA GLU A 451 9.20 29.07 -0.17
C GLU A 451 9.84 28.68 -1.51
N SER A 452 10.62 27.59 -1.54
CA SER A 452 11.20 27.06 -2.77
C SER A 452 10.13 26.51 -3.72
N ILE A 453 9.14 25.79 -3.20
CA ILE A 453 8.00 25.29 -3.99
C ILE A 453 7.19 26.47 -4.52
N GLU A 454 6.88 27.46 -3.69
CA GLU A 454 6.16 28.67 -4.07
C GLU A 454 6.89 29.44 -5.18
N SER A 455 8.19 29.67 -5.02
CA SER A 455 9.02 30.34 -6.04
C SER A 455 9.04 29.59 -7.35
N LYS A 456 9.22 28.26 -7.31
CA LYS A 456 9.23 27.40 -8.50
C LYS A 456 7.89 27.45 -9.24
N VAL A 457 6.77 27.35 -8.52
CA VAL A 457 5.43 27.42 -9.12
C VAL A 457 5.20 28.78 -9.77
N ASN A 458 5.57 29.87 -9.11
CA ASN A 458 5.44 31.21 -9.69
C ASN A 458 6.31 31.38 -10.95
N SER A 459 7.50 30.79 -11.01
CA SER A 459 8.31 30.74 -12.24
C SER A 459 7.57 30.02 -13.37
N LEU A 460 7.04 28.83 -13.09
CA LEU A 460 6.30 28.04 -14.08
C LEU A 460 5.04 28.77 -14.60
N ILE A 461 4.38 29.56 -13.76
CA ILE A 461 3.26 30.43 -14.16
C ILE A 461 3.75 31.53 -15.12
N LEU A 462 4.89 32.17 -14.83
CA LEU A 462 5.45 33.22 -15.67
C LEU A 462 6.00 32.70 -17.01
N GLU A 463 6.40 31.43 -17.07
CA GLU A 463 6.86 30.78 -18.30
C GLU A 463 5.72 30.50 -19.29
N ASP A 464 4.46 30.53 -18.83
CA ASP A 464 3.24 30.43 -19.67
C ASP A 464 3.26 29.22 -20.64
N HIS A 465 3.66 28.06 -20.13
CA HIS A 465 3.68 26.82 -20.92
C HIS A 465 2.28 26.44 -21.40
N ALA A 466 2.19 25.98 -22.64
CA ALA A 466 0.92 25.49 -23.20
C ALA A 466 0.41 24.25 -22.43
N ILE A 467 -0.89 24.28 -22.07
CA ILE A 467 -1.58 23.16 -21.44
C ILE A 467 -2.26 22.33 -22.54
N THR A 468 -1.95 21.04 -22.60
CA THR A 468 -2.59 20.07 -23.49
C THR A 468 -3.22 18.96 -22.65
N THR A 469 -4.42 18.51 -23.03
CA THR A 469 -5.25 17.57 -22.26
C THR A 469 -5.72 16.41 -23.10
#